data_AF-A0A8J8G2N5-F1
#
_entry.id   AF-A0A8J8G2N5-F1
#
_cell.length_a   1.000
_cell.length_b   1.000
_cell.length_c   1.000
_cell.angle_alpha   90.00
_cell.angle_beta   90.00
_cell.angle_gamma   90.00
#
_symmetry.space_group_name_H-M   'P 1'
#
loop_
_entity.id
_entity.type
_entity.pdbx_description
1 polymer ?
#
loop_
_entity_poly.entity_id
_entity_poly.type
_entity_poly.pdbx_seq_one_letter_code
_entity_poly.pdbx_strand_id
1 'polypeptide(L)'
;MLEVILTEAERNHNFLKVLVVAVFITLGISFVNSYLGGISIFLVAFISLALSYPVTKYSRDVSKVISESFLDKSFTKRYKSELGVFLALFVGVVFGMYISNTLGFTTDFSYEKSFVTSLEGNITSFNTDLFSQILFNNLFVAFNTFIISTLFFSALIFVIIWNASILAYYLFSLNSHTGAFVTSLNLIIHALFEIGGYVLAGILGAVISYRMSIYFFGYGELSRTNQKRVLNKVFAKDCLVLLFLCIVFIFLGSVIEVL
;
A
#
# COMPACT_ATOMS: atom_id res chain seq x y z
N MET A 1 12.28 20.09 0.20
CA MET A 1 13.25 19.32 1.00
C MET A 1 12.84 17.85 1.14
N LEU A 2 11.64 17.53 1.66
CA LEU A 2 11.15 16.16 1.82
C LEU A 2 11.24 15.31 0.55
N GLU A 3 10.81 15.91 -0.57
CA GLU A 3 10.85 15.32 -1.89
C GLU A 3 12.25 14.83 -2.28
N VAL A 4 13.27 15.67 -2.11
CA VAL A 4 14.66 15.34 -2.43
C VAL A 4 15.14 14.14 -1.62
N ILE A 5 14.81 14.12 -0.31
CA ILE A 5 15.24 13.05 0.60
C ILE A 5 14.60 11.71 0.23
N LEU A 6 13.29 11.69 -0.03
CA LEU A 6 12.57 10.48 -0.41
C LEU A 6 12.99 9.99 -1.79
N THR A 7 13.01 10.87 -2.80
CA THR A 7 13.42 10.50 -4.15
C THR A 7 14.86 9.98 -4.19
N GLU A 8 15.78 10.56 -3.41
CA GLU A 8 17.14 10.04 -3.28
C GLU A 8 17.18 8.67 -2.59
N ALA A 9 16.42 8.49 -1.51
CA ALA A 9 16.31 7.20 -0.82
C ALA A 9 15.79 6.10 -1.75
N GLU A 10 14.75 6.40 -2.53
CA GLU A 10 14.14 5.50 -3.49
C GLU A 10 15.10 5.14 -4.64
N ARG A 11 15.79 6.14 -5.23
CA ARG A 11 16.80 5.93 -6.28
C ARG A 11 17.94 5.03 -5.84
N ASN A 12 18.36 5.15 -4.59
CA ASN A 12 19.45 4.35 -4.02
C ASN A 12 18.97 3.02 -3.41
N HIS A 13 17.67 2.67 -3.57
CA HIS A 13 17.05 1.50 -2.94
C HIS A 13 17.29 1.43 -1.41
N ASN A 14 17.38 2.58 -0.75
CA ASN A 14 17.59 2.69 0.69
C ASN A 14 16.24 2.66 1.42
N PHE A 15 15.65 1.47 1.49
CA PHE A 15 14.34 1.25 2.12
C PHE A 15 14.32 1.63 3.60
N LEU A 16 15.45 1.51 4.31
CA LEU A 16 15.56 1.95 5.69
C LEU A 16 15.38 3.47 5.82
N LYS A 17 16.00 4.25 4.91
CA LYS A 17 15.82 5.71 4.87
C LYS A 17 14.36 6.07 4.55
N VAL A 18 13.69 5.36 3.64
CA VAL A 18 12.26 5.55 3.37
C VAL A 18 11.42 5.30 4.62
N LEU A 19 11.65 4.18 5.32
CA LEU A 19 10.97 3.83 6.56
C LEU A 19 11.16 4.91 7.62
N VAL A 20 12.40 5.32 7.90
CA VAL A 20 12.73 6.32 8.91
C VAL A 20 12.06 7.66 8.59
N VAL A 21 12.09 8.09 7.32
CA VAL A 21 11.43 9.32 6.88
C VAL A 21 9.91 9.22 7.06
N ALA A 22 9.29 8.08 6.71
CA ALA A 22 7.87 7.86 6.93
C ALA A 22 7.49 7.96 8.41
N VAL A 23 8.27 7.34 9.32
CA VAL A 23 8.07 7.45 10.77
C VAL A 23 8.08 8.91 11.23
N PHE A 24 9.10 9.68 10.85
CA PHE A 24 9.23 11.08 11.27
C PHE A 24 8.15 11.99 10.69
N ILE A 25 7.75 11.77 9.42
CA ILE A 25 6.62 12.50 8.82
C ILE A 25 5.34 12.20 9.60
N THR A 26 5.07 10.92 9.88
CA THR A 26 3.88 10.52 10.63
C THR A 26 3.88 11.15 12.01
N LEU A 27 5.00 11.10 12.76
CA LEU A 27 5.11 11.75 14.08
C LEU A 27 4.86 13.26 14.01
N GLY A 28 5.47 13.95 13.04
CA GLY A 28 5.30 15.39 12.87
C GLY A 28 3.86 15.77 12.54
N ILE A 29 3.21 15.04 11.63
CA ILE A 29 1.81 15.29 11.26
C ILE A 29 0.88 14.92 12.42
N SER A 30 1.13 13.83 13.14
CA SER A 30 0.36 13.45 14.34
C SER A 30 0.43 14.51 15.41
N PHE A 31 1.61 15.07 15.67
CA PHE A 31 1.78 16.18 16.60
C PHE A 31 0.91 17.37 16.20
N VAL A 32 0.92 17.78 14.92
CA VAL A 32 0.05 18.86 14.43
C VAL A 32 -1.43 18.49 14.54
N ASN A 33 -1.80 17.26 14.18
CA ASN A 33 -3.18 16.77 14.23
C ASN A 33 -3.75 16.76 15.65
N SER A 34 -2.91 16.57 16.68
CA SER A 34 -3.32 16.64 18.08
C SER A 34 -3.96 17.99 18.44
N TYR A 35 -3.48 19.09 17.86
CA TYR A 35 -4.06 20.43 18.04
C TYR A 35 -5.37 20.65 17.28
N LEU A 36 -5.69 19.77 16.32
CA LEU A 36 -6.93 19.79 15.54
C LEU A 36 -7.99 18.82 16.09
N GLY A 37 -7.74 18.21 17.26
CA GLY A 37 -8.65 17.25 17.91
C GLY A 37 -8.21 15.79 17.79
N GLY A 38 -7.08 15.50 17.14
CA GLY A 38 -6.45 14.17 17.19
C GLY A 38 -7.23 13.05 16.48
N ILE A 39 -8.10 13.38 15.53
CA ILE A 39 -8.91 12.42 14.79
C ILE A 39 -8.04 11.67 13.77
N SER A 40 -8.05 10.32 13.84
CA SER A 40 -7.23 9.43 13.00
C SER A 40 -7.50 9.57 11.50
N ILE A 41 -8.75 9.75 11.07
CA ILE A 41 -9.08 9.86 9.64
C ILE A 41 -8.41 11.07 8.97
N PHE A 42 -8.32 12.20 9.69
CA PHE A 42 -7.61 13.38 9.20
C PHE A 42 -6.11 13.15 9.17
N LEU A 43 -5.56 12.42 10.15
CA LEU A 43 -4.17 12.00 10.15
C LEU A 43 -3.85 11.12 8.92
N VAL A 44 -4.69 10.13 8.61
CA VAL A 44 -4.57 9.30 7.40
C VAL A 44 -4.54 10.17 6.14
N ALA A 45 -5.48 11.12 6.01
CA ALA A 45 -5.56 12.01 4.86
C ALA A 45 -4.31 12.91 4.73
N PHE A 46 -3.83 13.51 5.82
CA PHE A 46 -2.66 14.39 5.81
C PHE A 46 -1.36 13.65 5.51
N ILE A 47 -1.14 12.47 6.11
CA ILE A 47 0.02 11.63 5.79
C ILE A 47 -0.05 11.21 4.32
N SER A 48 -1.25 10.84 3.83
CA SER A 48 -1.46 10.47 2.43
C SER A 48 -1.08 11.60 1.50
N LEU A 49 -1.51 12.83 1.77
CA LEU A 49 -1.14 14.01 0.97
C LEU A 49 0.36 14.28 1.00
N ALA A 50 0.99 14.23 2.19
CA ALA A 50 2.41 14.50 2.36
C ALA A 50 3.30 13.48 1.61
N LEU A 51 2.92 12.20 1.63
CA LEU A 51 3.66 11.12 0.97
C LEU A 51 3.28 10.93 -0.51
N SER A 52 2.09 11.36 -0.93
CA SER A 52 1.61 11.19 -2.30
C SER A 52 2.55 11.81 -3.32
N TYR A 53 2.86 13.09 -3.16
CA TYR A 53 3.68 13.81 -4.13
C TYR A 53 5.08 13.21 -4.34
N PRO A 54 5.92 13.01 -3.30
CA PRO A 54 7.29 12.53 -3.49
C PRO A 54 7.34 11.12 -4.13
N VAL A 55 6.50 10.20 -3.67
CA VAL A 55 6.46 8.81 -4.16
C VAL A 55 5.96 8.77 -5.60
N THR A 56 4.88 9.51 -5.92
CA THR A 56 4.35 9.57 -7.29
C THR A 56 5.36 10.20 -8.26
N LYS A 57 6.11 11.20 -7.81
CA LYS A 57 7.13 11.87 -8.63
C LYS A 57 8.24 10.91 -9.02
N TYR A 58 8.81 10.18 -8.05
CA TYR A 58 9.84 9.18 -8.32
C TYR A 58 9.36 8.11 -9.30
N SER A 59 8.19 7.52 -9.07
CA SER A 59 7.65 6.49 -9.96
C SER A 59 7.39 7.01 -11.38
N ARG A 60 6.94 8.26 -11.53
CA ARG A 60 6.81 8.91 -12.84
C ARG A 60 8.16 9.09 -13.53
N ASP A 61 9.18 9.52 -12.80
CA ASP A 61 10.51 9.77 -13.36
C ASP A 61 11.23 8.48 -13.73
N VAL A 62 11.14 7.42 -12.91
CA VAL A 62 11.62 6.07 -13.26
C VAL A 62 10.91 5.57 -14.51
N SER A 63 9.60 5.81 -14.61
CA SER A 63 8.81 5.35 -15.75
C SER A 63 9.22 6.05 -17.06
N LYS A 64 9.54 7.35 -17.04
CA LYS A 64 10.01 8.09 -18.23
C LYS A 64 11.30 7.51 -18.84
N VAL A 65 12.19 6.95 -18.00
CA VAL A 65 13.50 6.42 -18.43
C VAL A 65 13.43 4.92 -18.74
N ILE A 66 12.23 4.39 -19.01
CA ILE A 66 12.07 2.99 -19.43
C ILE A 66 12.72 2.79 -20.81
N SER A 67 14.00 2.42 -20.78
CA SER A 67 14.78 1.98 -21.91
C SER A 67 14.42 0.55 -22.31
N GLU A 68 14.83 0.13 -23.50
CA GLU A 68 14.66 -1.26 -23.98
C GLU A 68 15.16 -2.29 -22.95
N SER A 69 16.21 -1.96 -22.19
CA SER A 69 16.76 -2.80 -21.12
C SER A 69 15.76 -3.18 -20.02
N PHE A 70 14.69 -2.41 -19.83
CA PHE A 70 13.63 -2.73 -18.86
C PHE A 70 12.83 -3.97 -19.27
N LEU A 71 12.63 -4.17 -20.58
CA LEU A 71 11.91 -5.33 -21.11
C LEU A 71 12.65 -6.64 -20.87
N ASP A 72 13.97 -6.59 -20.70
CA ASP A 72 14.82 -7.78 -20.55
C ASP A 72 15.00 -8.22 -19.11
N LYS A 73 14.62 -7.37 -18.14
CA LYS A 73 14.61 -7.73 -16.73
C LYS A 73 13.53 -8.79 -16.43
N SER A 74 13.74 -9.59 -15.39
CA SER A 74 12.69 -10.47 -14.86
C SER A 74 11.61 -9.64 -14.14
N PHE A 75 10.40 -10.21 -14.00
CA PHE A 75 9.28 -9.57 -13.29
C PHE A 75 9.70 -9.05 -11.91
N THR A 76 10.32 -9.91 -11.09
CA THR A 76 10.79 -9.52 -9.75
C THR A 76 11.80 -8.39 -9.80
N LYS A 77 12.76 -8.41 -10.73
CA LYS A 77 13.75 -7.32 -10.86
C LYS A 77 13.12 -6.01 -11.31
N ARG A 78 12.01 -6.04 -12.05
CA ARG A 78 11.28 -4.85 -12.47
C ARG A 78 10.58 -4.15 -11.32
N TYR A 79 9.86 -4.92 -10.48
CA TYR A 79 8.97 -4.35 -9.45
C TYR A 79 9.54 -4.40 -8.03
N LYS A 80 10.73 -4.98 -7.81
CA LYS A 80 11.36 -5.10 -6.48
C LYS A 80 11.51 -3.74 -5.79
N SER A 81 11.85 -2.68 -6.54
CA SER A 81 12.06 -1.36 -5.95
C SER A 81 10.74 -0.79 -5.43
N GLU A 82 9.70 -0.83 -6.25
CA GLU A 82 8.37 -0.31 -5.94
C GLU A 82 7.77 -1.06 -4.76
N LEU A 83 7.82 -2.39 -4.78
CA LEU A 83 7.36 -3.22 -3.66
C LEU A 83 8.13 -2.91 -2.37
N GLY A 84 9.45 -2.74 -2.44
CA GLY A 84 10.28 -2.39 -1.30
C GLY A 84 9.95 -1.00 -0.72
N VAL A 85 9.68 -0.02 -1.57
CA VAL A 85 9.27 1.33 -1.16
C VAL A 85 7.90 1.30 -0.49
N PHE A 86 6.89 0.67 -1.11
CA PHE A 86 5.55 0.59 -0.51
C PHE A 86 5.53 -0.17 0.81
N LEU A 87 6.30 -1.26 0.91
CA LEU A 87 6.46 -1.99 2.17
C LEU A 87 7.14 -1.14 3.25
N ALA A 88 8.22 -0.43 2.91
CA ALA A 88 8.92 0.46 3.84
C ALA A 88 8.03 1.62 4.31
N LEU A 89 7.25 2.22 3.40
CA LEU A 89 6.27 3.25 3.73
C LEU A 89 5.19 2.70 4.66
N PHE A 90 4.61 1.55 4.33
CA PHE A 90 3.60 0.88 5.16
C PHE A 90 4.11 0.68 6.59
N VAL A 91 5.25 0.00 6.73
CA VAL A 91 5.85 -0.29 8.03
C VAL A 91 6.20 0.99 8.80
N GLY A 92 6.78 1.99 8.11
CA GLY A 92 7.13 3.26 8.72
C GLY A 92 5.91 4.04 9.24
N VAL A 93 4.81 4.04 8.49
CA VAL A 93 3.56 4.69 8.91
C VAL A 93 2.93 3.95 10.09
N VAL A 94 2.90 2.61 10.08
CA VAL A 94 2.41 1.79 11.21
C VAL A 94 3.17 2.14 12.49
N PHE A 95 4.51 2.11 12.45
CA PHE A 95 5.33 2.47 13.61
C PHE A 95 5.14 3.93 14.03
N GLY A 96 5.10 4.85 13.07
CA GLY A 96 4.86 6.27 13.36
C GLY A 96 3.53 6.50 14.07
N MET A 97 2.45 5.85 13.61
CA MET A 97 1.12 5.97 14.23
C MET A 97 1.07 5.30 15.60
N TYR A 98 1.68 4.12 15.75
CA TYR A 98 1.78 3.44 17.05
C TYR A 98 2.52 4.28 18.09
N ILE A 99 3.68 4.85 17.74
CA ILE A 99 4.45 5.73 18.62
C ILE A 99 3.64 7.00 18.92
N SER A 100 3.03 7.61 17.90
CA SER A 100 2.20 8.82 18.06
C SER A 100 1.07 8.62 19.06
N ASN A 101 0.40 7.46 18.99
CA ASN A 101 -0.66 7.11 19.93
C ASN A 101 -0.11 6.87 21.35
N THR A 102 1.02 6.19 21.47
CA THR A 102 1.71 5.99 22.76
C THR A 102 2.13 7.31 23.42
N LEU A 103 2.48 8.32 22.62
CA LEU A 103 2.80 9.68 23.07
C LEU A 103 1.56 10.55 23.32
N GLY A 104 0.35 10.06 23.01
CA GLY A 104 -0.90 10.80 23.18
C GLY A 104 -1.17 11.86 22.10
N PHE A 105 -0.50 11.81 20.94
CA PHE A 105 -0.75 12.73 19.82
C PHE A 105 -1.99 12.38 19.01
N THR A 106 -2.38 11.11 18.99
CA THR A 106 -3.63 10.65 18.37
C THR A 106 -4.56 10.21 19.48
N THR A 107 -5.77 10.75 19.51
CA THR A 107 -6.71 10.55 20.63
C THR A 107 -7.97 9.79 20.22
N ASP A 108 -8.26 9.72 18.92
CA ASP A 108 -9.49 9.11 18.43
C ASP A 108 -9.23 8.16 17.25
N PHE A 109 -9.37 6.85 17.52
CA PHE A 109 -9.38 5.76 16.54
C PHE A 109 -10.78 5.14 16.43
N SER A 110 -11.86 5.89 16.70
CA SER A 110 -13.23 5.38 16.68
C SER A 110 -13.63 4.79 15.32
N TYR A 111 -13.14 5.36 14.22
CA TYR A 111 -13.37 4.85 12.87
C TYR A 111 -12.68 3.50 12.64
N GLU A 112 -11.39 3.41 12.96
CA GLU A 112 -10.63 2.16 12.86
C GLU A 112 -11.25 1.10 13.76
N LYS A 113 -11.60 1.46 15.00
CA LYS A 113 -12.30 0.58 15.93
C LYS A 113 -13.63 0.09 15.36
N SER A 114 -14.48 0.97 14.84
CA SER A 114 -15.79 0.59 14.29
C SER A 114 -15.63 -0.36 13.10
N PHE A 115 -14.64 -0.09 12.23
CA PHE A 115 -14.33 -0.95 11.10
C PHE A 115 -13.89 -2.34 11.58
N VAL A 116 -12.94 -2.39 12.50
CA VAL A 116 -12.45 -3.63 13.13
C VAL A 116 -13.57 -4.43 13.77
N THR A 117 -14.40 -3.81 14.61
CA THR A 117 -15.50 -4.49 15.29
C THR A 117 -16.57 -5.01 14.33
N SER A 118 -16.66 -4.45 13.12
CA SER A 118 -17.57 -4.96 12.09
C SER A 118 -17.06 -6.23 11.41
N LEU A 119 -15.77 -6.55 11.58
CA LEU A 119 -15.10 -7.72 11.01
C LEU A 119 -14.91 -8.86 12.01
N GLU A 120 -15.09 -8.62 13.32
CA GLU A 120 -14.92 -9.65 14.36
C GLU A 120 -16.01 -10.74 14.26
N GLY A 121 -15.62 -11.94 13.79
CA GLY A 121 -16.42 -13.16 13.80
C GLY A 121 -16.02 -14.16 14.90
N ASN A 122 -16.92 -15.06 15.30
CA ASN A 122 -16.62 -16.13 16.27
C ASN A 122 -15.69 -17.19 15.65
N ILE A 123 -14.48 -17.35 16.20
CA ILE A 123 -13.35 -18.17 15.69
C ILE A 123 -13.55 -19.70 15.87
N THR A 124 -14.69 -20.19 16.36
CA THR A 124 -14.80 -21.60 16.79
C THR A 124 -15.04 -22.62 15.67
N SER A 125 -15.28 -22.20 14.43
CA SER A 125 -15.49 -23.08 13.28
C SER A 125 -15.20 -22.35 11.98
N PHE A 126 -14.59 -23.03 10.98
CA PHE A 126 -14.40 -22.47 9.64
C PHE A 126 -15.75 -21.99 9.10
N ASN A 127 -15.93 -20.66 9.10
CA ASN A 127 -17.18 -20.05 8.72
C ASN A 127 -17.08 -19.65 7.25
N THR A 128 -17.71 -20.44 6.38
CA THR A 128 -17.70 -20.22 4.93
C THR A 128 -18.30 -18.87 4.53
N ASP A 129 -19.25 -18.38 5.33
CA ASP A 129 -19.91 -17.10 5.09
C ASP A 129 -18.96 -15.96 5.46
N LEU A 130 -18.27 -16.05 6.60
CA LEU A 130 -17.23 -15.10 7.01
C LEU A 130 -16.07 -15.06 6.00
N PHE A 131 -15.57 -16.23 5.57
CA PHE A 131 -14.54 -16.33 4.53
C PHE A 131 -14.96 -15.61 3.25
N SER A 132 -16.18 -15.84 2.77
CA SER A 132 -16.69 -15.21 1.56
C SER A 132 -16.82 -13.70 1.74
N GLN A 133 -17.31 -13.24 2.89
CA GLN A 133 -17.42 -11.81 3.21
C GLN A 133 -16.06 -11.11 3.19
N ILE A 134 -15.05 -11.68 3.87
CA ILE A 134 -13.67 -11.17 3.90
C ILE A 134 -13.10 -11.14 2.47
N LEU A 135 -13.15 -12.28 1.77
CA LEU A 135 -12.58 -12.42 0.42
C LEU A 135 -13.16 -11.39 -0.55
N PHE A 136 -14.50 -11.27 -0.60
CA PHE A 136 -15.14 -10.33 -1.53
C PHE A 136 -14.96 -8.87 -1.11
N ASN A 137 -14.90 -8.57 0.19
CA ASN A 137 -14.57 -7.23 0.66
C ASN A 137 -13.17 -6.82 0.19
N ASN A 138 -12.18 -7.69 0.37
CA ASN A 138 -10.79 -7.37 0.05
C ASN A 138 -10.52 -7.39 -1.46
N LEU A 139 -11.21 -8.25 -2.21
CA LEU A 139 -11.24 -8.16 -3.68
C LEU A 139 -11.87 -6.83 -4.15
N PHE A 140 -12.94 -6.36 -3.50
CA PHE A 140 -13.55 -5.08 -3.83
C PHE A 140 -12.60 -3.91 -3.52
N VAL A 141 -11.91 -3.92 -2.38
CA VAL A 141 -10.89 -2.91 -2.04
C VAL A 141 -9.75 -2.93 -3.07
N ALA A 142 -9.26 -4.12 -3.44
CA ALA A 142 -8.21 -4.26 -4.44
C ALA A 142 -8.66 -3.77 -5.83
N PHE A 143 -9.89 -4.08 -6.24
CA PHE A 143 -10.46 -3.63 -7.50
C PHE A 143 -10.60 -2.10 -7.55
N ASN A 144 -11.09 -1.48 -6.46
CA ASN A 144 -11.13 -0.02 -6.36
C ASN A 144 -9.72 0.58 -6.36
N THR A 145 -8.77 -0.02 -5.64
CA THR A 145 -7.36 0.40 -5.65
C THR A 145 -6.79 0.36 -7.05
N PHE A 146 -7.09 -0.69 -7.82
CA PHE A 146 -6.73 -0.82 -9.22
C PHE A 146 -7.34 0.29 -10.09
N ILE A 147 -8.67 0.52 -10.01
CA ILE A 147 -9.36 1.57 -10.78
C ILE A 147 -8.75 2.94 -10.46
N ILE A 148 -8.69 3.29 -9.17
CA ILE A 148 -8.25 4.62 -8.78
C ILE A 148 -6.76 4.78 -9.08
N SER A 149 -5.92 3.76 -8.93
CA SER A 149 -4.50 3.84 -9.33
C SER A 149 -4.31 3.95 -10.84
N THR A 150 -5.25 3.39 -11.62
CA THR A 150 -5.28 3.58 -13.08
C THR A 150 -5.60 5.03 -13.46
N LEU A 151 -6.50 5.68 -12.73
CA LEU A 151 -6.87 7.08 -12.96
C LEU A 151 -5.83 8.05 -12.36
N PHE A 152 -5.37 7.74 -11.15
CA PHE A 152 -4.55 8.57 -10.28
C PHE A 152 -3.52 7.68 -9.57
N PHE A 153 -2.28 7.67 -10.06
CA PHE A 153 -1.18 6.91 -9.46
C PHE A 153 -1.06 7.07 -7.93
N SER A 154 -1.40 8.25 -7.38
CA SER A 154 -1.31 8.55 -5.94
C SER A 154 -2.28 7.77 -5.04
N ALA A 155 -3.34 7.18 -5.59
CA ALA A 155 -4.39 6.58 -4.78
C ALA A 155 -3.95 5.34 -3.99
N LEU A 156 -2.96 4.60 -4.50
CA LEU A 156 -2.36 3.48 -3.76
C LEU A 156 -1.81 3.92 -2.40
N ILE A 157 -1.27 5.13 -2.30
CA ILE A 157 -0.66 5.64 -1.07
C ILE A 157 -1.72 5.83 0.02
N PHE A 158 -2.91 6.32 -0.35
CA PHE A 158 -4.04 6.42 0.57
C PHE A 158 -4.45 5.06 1.12
N VAL A 159 -4.60 4.04 0.25
CA VAL A 159 -5.00 2.69 0.66
C VAL A 159 -3.97 2.06 1.60
N ILE A 160 -2.67 2.26 1.34
CA ILE A 160 -1.59 1.77 2.21
C ILE A 160 -1.67 2.44 3.58
N ILE A 161 -1.86 3.75 3.64
CA ILE A 161 -1.88 4.51 4.91
C ILE A 161 -3.15 4.22 5.71
N TRP A 162 -4.29 4.03 5.05
CA TRP A 162 -5.52 3.57 5.68
C TRP A 162 -5.31 2.21 6.35
N ASN A 163 -4.76 1.22 5.63
CA ASN A 163 -4.46 -0.08 6.22
C ASN A 163 -3.41 -0.01 7.34
N ALA A 164 -2.46 0.92 7.22
CA ALA A 164 -1.47 1.17 8.28
C ALA A 164 -2.11 1.71 9.56
N SER A 165 -3.15 2.55 9.46
CA SER A 165 -3.86 3.05 10.65
C SER A 165 -4.65 1.97 11.35
N ILE A 166 -5.30 1.07 10.59
CA ILE A 166 -5.99 -0.10 11.13
C ILE A 166 -5.00 -0.98 11.91
N LEU A 167 -3.85 -1.33 11.31
CA LEU A 167 -2.85 -2.16 11.99
C LEU A 167 -2.26 -1.46 13.22
N ALA A 168 -1.99 -0.15 13.14
CA ALA A 168 -1.48 0.62 14.29
C ALA A 168 -2.49 0.67 15.46
N TYR A 169 -3.78 0.85 15.16
CA TYR A 169 -4.86 0.77 16.16
C TYR A 169 -4.88 -0.59 16.85
N TYR A 170 -4.82 -1.68 16.07
CA TYR A 170 -4.75 -3.02 16.64
C TYR A 170 -3.52 -3.22 17.53
N LEU A 171 -2.32 -2.89 17.05
CA LEU A 171 -1.09 -3.01 17.85
C LEU A 171 -1.18 -2.26 19.19
N PHE A 172 -1.89 -1.14 19.22
CA PHE A 172 -2.15 -0.43 20.46
C PHE A 172 -3.20 -1.12 21.36
N SER A 173 -4.32 -1.59 20.80
CA SER A 173 -5.38 -2.25 21.58
C SER A 173 -4.88 -3.53 22.26
N LEU A 174 -3.89 -4.20 21.67
CA LEU A 174 -3.26 -5.42 22.18
C LEU A 174 -2.53 -5.22 23.52
N ASN A 175 -2.10 -4.00 23.86
CA ASN A 175 -1.48 -3.71 25.17
C ASN A 175 -2.44 -3.92 26.36
N SER A 176 -3.75 -4.12 26.11
CA SER A 176 -4.78 -4.17 27.15
C SER A 176 -5.30 -5.58 27.51
N HIS A 177 -4.89 -6.65 26.80
CA HIS A 177 -5.49 -7.99 26.98
C HIS A 177 -4.44 -9.13 27.10
N THR A 178 -4.61 -10.03 28.07
CA THR A 178 -3.85 -11.28 28.18
C THR A 178 -4.27 -12.25 27.07
N GLY A 179 -3.34 -12.72 26.24
CA GLY A 179 -3.62 -13.53 25.03
C GLY A 179 -3.51 -12.75 23.72
N ALA A 180 -3.36 -11.42 23.81
CA ALA A 180 -3.20 -10.51 22.67
C ALA A 180 -2.13 -10.97 21.66
N PHE A 181 -1.00 -11.50 22.12
CA PHE A 181 0.13 -11.84 21.24
C PHE A 181 -0.23 -12.83 20.12
N VAL A 182 -0.99 -13.89 20.42
CA VAL A 182 -1.35 -14.91 19.42
C VAL A 182 -2.32 -14.33 18.39
N THR A 183 -3.35 -13.62 18.84
CA THR A 183 -4.29 -12.90 17.97
C THR A 183 -3.58 -11.85 17.11
N SER A 184 -2.57 -11.16 17.67
CA SER A 184 -1.75 -10.18 16.94
C SER A 184 -1.01 -10.82 15.77
N LEU A 185 -0.48 -12.03 15.97
CA LEU A 185 0.38 -12.67 14.99
C LEU A 185 -0.43 -13.12 13.77
N ASN A 186 -1.61 -13.72 13.97
CA ASN A 186 -2.53 -14.03 12.87
C ASN A 186 -2.91 -12.77 12.09
N LEU A 187 -3.24 -11.69 12.81
CA LEU A 187 -3.62 -10.42 12.19
C LEU A 187 -2.47 -9.80 11.37
N ILE A 188 -1.24 -9.80 11.89
CA ILE A 188 -0.07 -9.26 11.17
C ILE A 188 0.16 -10.04 9.88
N ILE A 189 0.08 -11.37 9.93
CA ILE A 189 0.28 -12.21 8.74
C ILE A 189 -0.85 -11.98 7.74
N HIS A 190 -2.10 -11.96 8.20
CA HIS A 190 -3.26 -11.63 7.38
C HIS A 190 -3.07 -10.27 6.68
N ALA A 191 -2.80 -9.21 7.45
CA ALA A 191 -2.60 -7.86 6.94
C ALA A 191 -1.47 -7.81 5.90
N LEU A 192 -0.36 -8.53 6.13
CA LEU A 192 0.75 -8.61 5.18
C LEU A 192 0.32 -9.12 3.81
N PHE A 193 -0.52 -10.17 3.78
CA PHE A 193 -1.05 -10.72 2.53
C PHE A 193 -2.04 -9.76 1.88
N GLU A 194 -2.96 -9.18 2.64
CA GLU A 194 -3.97 -8.24 2.11
C GLU A 194 -3.33 -7.01 1.47
N ILE A 195 -2.42 -6.37 2.21
CA ILE A 195 -1.71 -5.18 1.78
C ILE A 195 -0.81 -5.52 0.59
N GLY A 196 -0.18 -6.70 0.59
CA GLY A 196 0.54 -7.18 -0.59
C GLY A 196 -0.36 -7.25 -1.82
N GLY A 197 -1.59 -7.75 -1.67
CA GLY A 197 -2.62 -7.74 -2.71
C GLY A 197 -2.97 -6.32 -3.18
N TYR A 198 -3.22 -5.39 -2.26
CA TYR A 198 -3.54 -3.99 -2.58
C TYR A 198 -2.40 -3.26 -3.29
N VAL A 199 -1.16 -3.47 -2.84
CA VAL A 199 0.04 -2.92 -3.50
C VAL A 199 0.16 -3.46 -4.92
N LEU A 200 -0.04 -4.76 -5.13
CA LEU A 200 -0.01 -5.35 -6.47
C LEU A 200 -1.13 -4.80 -7.37
N ALA A 201 -2.34 -4.61 -6.82
CA ALA A 201 -3.45 -3.99 -7.54
C ALA A 201 -3.17 -2.53 -7.93
N GLY A 202 -2.57 -1.75 -7.02
CA GLY A 202 -2.17 -0.37 -7.29
C GLY A 202 -1.05 -0.26 -8.32
N ILE A 203 -0.01 -1.11 -8.21
CA ILE A 203 1.06 -1.22 -9.22
C ILE A 203 0.47 -1.61 -10.58
N LEU A 204 -0.45 -2.57 -10.62
CA LEU A 204 -1.14 -2.97 -11.85
C LEU A 204 -1.86 -1.78 -12.50
N GLY A 205 -2.63 -1.02 -11.72
CA GLY A 205 -3.34 0.16 -12.22
C GLY A 205 -2.37 1.24 -12.72
N ALA A 206 -1.32 1.51 -11.96
CA ALA A 206 -0.26 2.44 -12.34
C ALA A 206 0.46 2.06 -13.64
N VAL A 207 0.80 0.77 -13.81
CA VAL A 207 1.43 0.25 -15.03
C VAL A 207 0.50 0.47 -16.22
N ILE A 208 -0.78 0.12 -16.09
CA ILE A 208 -1.76 0.32 -17.16
C ILE A 208 -1.90 1.81 -17.50
N SER A 209 -2.09 2.67 -16.49
CA SER A 209 -2.19 4.13 -16.65
C SER A 209 -1.03 4.70 -17.45
N TYR A 210 0.20 4.37 -17.03
CA TYR A 210 1.41 4.86 -17.66
C TYR A 210 1.53 4.38 -19.11
N ARG A 211 1.26 3.10 -19.39
CA ARG A 211 1.36 2.56 -20.76
C ARG A 211 0.29 3.12 -21.69
N MET A 212 -0.93 3.29 -21.19
CA MET A 212 -1.98 3.97 -21.94
C MET A 212 -1.55 5.40 -22.27
N SER A 213 -0.89 6.10 -21.33
CA SER A 213 -0.41 7.46 -21.59
C SER A 213 0.66 7.52 -22.69
N ILE A 214 1.59 6.56 -22.74
CA ILE A 214 2.59 6.46 -23.81
C ILE A 214 1.90 6.18 -25.15
N TYR A 215 0.95 5.24 -25.18
CA TYR A 215 0.32 4.81 -26.41
C TYR A 215 -0.58 5.89 -27.03
N PHE A 216 -1.43 6.52 -26.23
CA PHE A 216 -2.39 7.50 -26.72
C PHE A 216 -1.79 8.89 -26.95
N PHE A 217 -0.87 9.33 -26.08
CA PHE A 217 -0.34 10.71 -26.13
C PHE A 217 1.10 10.79 -26.64
N GLY A 218 1.75 9.66 -26.91
CA GLY A 218 3.12 9.65 -27.42
C GLY A 218 4.16 10.13 -26.40
N TYR A 219 3.87 10.06 -25.10
CA TYR A 219 4.84 10.39 -24.06
C TYR A 219 5.99 9.37 -24.06
N GLY A 220 7.19 9.77 -24.48
CA GLY A 220 8.42 8.98 -24.34
C GLY A 220 9.26 8.85 -25.61
N GLU A 221 10.56 8.60 -25.45
CA GLU A 221 11.54 8.50 -26.55
C GLU A 221 11.52 7.14 -27.30
N LEU A 222 10.44 6.37 -27.15
CA LEU A 222 10.35 5.05 -27.77
C LEU A 222 9.91 5.13 -29.23
N SER A 223 10.72 4.57 -30.14
CA SER A 223 10.35 4.34 -31.54
C SER A 223 9.01 3.59 -31.66
N ARG A 224 8.18 3.95 -32.66
CA ARG A 224 6.85 3.36 -32.91
C ARG A 224 6.84 1.83 -32.99
N THR A 225 7.90 1.22 -33.53
CA THR A 225 8.02 -0.25 -33.62
C THR A 225 8.18 -0.88 -32.24
N ASN A 226 8.93 -0.23 -31.35
CA ASN A 226 9.14 -0.69 -29.99
C ASN A 226 7.91 -0.47 -29.12
N GLN A 227 7.10 0.55 -29.38
CA GLN A 227 5.84 0.78 -28.65
C GLN A 227 4.90 -0.43 -28.72
N LYS A 228 4.72 -1.04 -29.90
CA LYS A 228 3.88 -2.26 -30.06
C LYS A 228 4.45 -3.46 -29.30
N ARG A 229 5.78 -3.64 -29.32
CA ARG A 229 6.46 -4.74 -28.61
C ARG A 229 6.36 -4.57 -27.10
N VAL A 230 6.54 -3.35 -26.59
CA VAL A 230 6.35 -3.00 -25.18
C VAL A 230 4.92 -3.30 -24.75
N LEU A 231 3.93 -2.84 -25.53
CA LEU A 231 2.52 -3.10 -25.27
C LEU A 231 2.24 -4.60 -25.14
N ASN A 232 2.59 -5.41 -26.14
CA ASN A 232 2.28 -6.83 -26.09
C ASN A 232 3.00 -7.57 -24.95
N LYS A 233 4.29 -7.30 -24.73
CA LYS A 233 5.08 -8.02 -23.71
C LYS A 233 4.64 -7.64 -22.29
N VAL A 234 4.46 -6.34 -22.03
CA VAL A 234 4.12 -5.85 -20.68
C VAL A 234 2.64 -6.05 -20.38
N PHE A 235 1.76 -5.70 -21.32
CA PHE A 235 0.31 -5.78 -21.11
C PHE A 235 -0.16 -7.23 -20.95
N ALA A 236 0.35 -8.16 -21.77
CA ALA A 236 -0.06 -9.55 -21.66
C ALA A 236 0.60 -10.25 -20.46
N LYS A 237 1.91 -10.08 -20.25
CA LYS A 237 2.62 -10.89 -19.25
C LYS A 237 2.61 -10.28 -17.86
N ASP A 238 2.99 -9.01 -17.71
CA ASP A 238 3.17 -8.42 -16.39
C ASP A 238 1.82 -8.11 -15.73
N CYS A 239 0.83 -7.61 -16.48
CA CYS A 239 -0.49 -7.33 -15.92
C CYS A 239 -1.19 -8.60 -15.45
N LEU A 240 -1.11 -9.70 -16.22
CA LEU A 240 -1.68 -10.99 -15.81
C LEU A 240 -0.99 -11.55 -14.57
N VAL A 241 0.34 -11.44 -14.48
CA VAL A 241 1.10 -11.90 -13.30
C VAL A 241 0.75 -11.05 -12.08
N LEU A 242 0.68 -9.71 -12.21
CA LEU A 242 0.27 -8.83 -11.11
C LEU A 242 -1.15 -9.13 -10.63
N LEU A 243 -2.10 -9.30 -11.55
CA LEU A 243 -3.48 -9.63 -11.23
C LEU A 243 -3.58 -10.99 -10.53
N PHE A 244 -2.90 -12.00 -11.06
CA PHE A 244 -2.87 -13.34 -10.46
C PHE A 244 -2.27 -13.30 -9.05
N LEU A 245 -1.12 -12.66 -8.87
CA LEU A 245 -0.49 -12.53 -7.54
C LEU A 245 -1.38 -11.74 -6.57
N CYS A 246 -2.05 -10.67 -7.04
CA CYS A 246 -3.00 -9.92 -6.24
C CYS A 246 -4.12 -10.82 -5.69
N ILE A 247 -4.76 -11.61 -6.56
CA ILE A 247 -5.83 -12.55 -6.17
C ILE A 247 -5.30 -13.60 -5.20
N VAL A 248 -4.13 -14.19 -5.46
CA VAL A 248 -3.52 -15.18 -4.57
C VAL A 248 -3.23 -14.60 -3.20
N PHE A 249 -2.69 -13.38 -3.13
CA PHE A 249 -2.38 -12.73 -1.86
C PHE A 249 -3.66 -12.46 -1.05
N ILE A 250 -4.70 -11.91 -1.67
CA ILE A 250 -5.98 -11.66 -0.99
C ILE A 250 -6.60 -12.98 -0.52
N PHE A 251 -6.61 -14.00 -1.38
CA PHE A 251 -7.12 -15.32 -1.03
C PHE A 251 -6.40 -15.91 0.19
N LEU A 252 -5.06 -15.86 0.22
CA LEU A 252 -4.28 -16.34 1.36
C LEU A 252 -4.57 -15.53 2.63
N GLY A 253 -4.69 -14.21 2.53
CA GLY A 253 -5.12 -13.35 3.63
C GLY A 253 -6.46 -13.79 4.23
N SER A 254 -7.46 -14.01 3.37
CA SER A 254 -8.79 -14.46 3.81
C SER A 254 -8.77 -15.86 4.42
N VAL A 255 -7.95 -16.79 3.92
CA VAL A 255 -7.79 -18.11 4.53
C VAL A 255 -7.19 -17.98 5.94
N ILE A 256 -6.15 -17.17 6.10
CA ILE A 256 -5.45 -16.99 7.38
C ILE A 256 -6.36 -16.38 8.46
N GLU A 257 -7.29 -15.51 8.07
CA GLU A 257 -8.21 -14.87 9.01
C GLU A 257 -9.28 -15.83 9.57
N VAL A 258 -9.67 -16.84 8.80
CA VAL A 258 -10.74 -17.78 9.17
C VAL A 258 -10.20 -19.06 9.84
N LEU A 259 -8.87 -19.25 9.87
CA LEU A 259 -8.18 -20.33 10.57
C LEU A 259 -7.91 -19.98 12.05
#